data_AF-A0A840YY29-F1
#
_entry.id   AF-A0A840YY29-F1
#
_cell.length_a   1.000
_cell.length_b   1.000
_cell.length_c   1.000
_cell.angle_alpha   90.00
_cell.angle_beta   90.00
_cell.angle_gamma   90.00
#
_symmetry.space_group_name_H-M   'P 1'
#
loop_
_entity.id
_entity.type
_entity.pdbx_description
1 polymer ?
#
loop_
_entity_poly.entity_id
_entity_poly.type
_entity_poly.pdbx_seq_one_letter_code
_entity_poly.pdbx_strand_id
1 'polypeptide(L)' 'MIGVGRTKLYELIAAGEVEMVKLGKSTRITTASLHDLIRRQREAG' A
#
# COMPACT_ATOMS: atom_id res chain seq x y z
N MET A 1 5.22 -11.71 -4.96
CA MET A 1 4.38 -10.82 -4.12
C MET A 1 5.34 -9.89 -3.39
N ILE A 2 5.00 -8.61 -3.20
CA ILE A 2 5.84 -7.51 -2.67
C ILE A 2 6.43 -7.70 -1.24
N GLY A 3 6.59 -8.93 -0.74
CA GLY A 3 7.05 -9.23 0.62
C GLY A 3 6.03 -8.97 1.73
N VAL A 4 4.89 -8.33 1.40
CA VAL A 4 3.83 -7.99 2.36
C VAL A 4 2.73 -9.05 2.34
N GLY A 5 2.37 -9.58 3.51
CA GLY A 5 1.23 -10.48 3.67
C GLY A 5 -0.10 -9.79 3.38
N ARG A 6 -1.08 -10.52 2.83
CA ARG A 6 -2.37 -9.92 2.42
C ARG A 6 -3.11 -9.24 3.57
N THR A 7 -3.09 -9.83 4.76
CA THR A 7 -3.73 -9.25 5.96
C THR A 7 -3.15 -7.87 6.24
N LYS A 8 -1.81 -7.76 6.28
CA LYS A 8 -1.13 -6.48 6.50
C LYS A 8 -1.42 -5.49 5.39
N LEU A 9 -1.51 -5.96 4.14
CA LEU A 9 -1.86 -5.12 3.01
C LEU A 9 -3.25 -4.50 3.18
N TYR A 10 -4.24 -5.29 3.58
CA TYR A 10 -5.59 -4.79 3.83
C TYR A 10 -5.65 -3.86 5.05
N GLU A 11 -4.88 -4.12 6.10
CA GLU A 11 -4.75 -3.18 7.23
C GLU A 11 -4.22 -1.83 6.78
N LEU A 12 -3.16 -1.81 5.95
CA LEU A 12 -2.57 -0.57 5.43
C LEU A 12 -3.55 0.19 4.52
N ILE A 13 -4.35 -0.54 3.73
CA ILE A 13 -5.41 0.07 2.92
C ILE A 13 -6.50 0.66 3.82
N ALA A 14 -6.94 -0.07 4.85
CA ALA A 14 -7.96 0.39 5.79
C ALA A 14 -7.48 1.59 6.63
N ALA A 15 -6.18 1.66 6.93
CA ALA A 15 -5.54 2.80 7.58
C ALA A 15 -5.32 4.00 6.65
N GLY A 16 -5.59 3.88 5.34
CA GLY A 16 -5.33 4.94 4.36
C GLY A 16 -3.85 5.14 4.03
N GLU A 17 -2.98 4.22 4.45
CA GLU A 17 -1.54 4.33 4.23
C GLU A 17 -1.11 3.88 2.83
N VAL A 18 -1.90 3.02 2.20
CA VAL A 18 -1.70 2.52 0.84
C VAL A 18 -2.97 2.73 0.04
N GLU A 19 -2.82 3.36 -1.12
CA GLU A 19 -3.96 3.65 -2.00
C GLU A 19 -4.17 2.52 -3.01
N MET A 20 -5.43 2.13 -3.17
CA MET A 20 -5.84 1.20 -4.20
C MET A 20 -6.76 1.85 -5.22
N VAL A 21 -6.54 1.52 -6.49
CA VAL A 21 -7.39 1.92 -7.61
C VAL A 21 -8.00 0.69 -8.25
N LYS A 22 -9.29 0.78 -8.57
CA LYS A 22 -10.00 -0.27 -9.29
C LYS A 22 -9.87 -0.03 -10.78
N LEU A 23 -9.17 -0.93 -11.48
CA LEU A 23 -9.02 -0.92 -12.93
C LEU A 23 -9.86 -2.08 -13.50
N GLY A 24 -11.11 -1.77 -13.82
CA GLY A 24 -12.11 -2.75 -14.27
C GLY A 24 -12.40 -3.81 -13.20
N LYS A 25 -12.13 -5.08 -13.53
CA LYS A 25 -12.27 -6.21 -12.58
C LYS A 25 -11.08 -6.38 -11.64
N SER A 26 -10.02 -5.60 -11.83
CA SER A 26 -8.77 -5.77 -11.12
C SER A 26 -8.50 -4.63 -10.14
N THR A 27 -7.95 -4.94 -8.98
CA THR A 27 -7.47 -3.94 -8.03
C THR A 27 -5.97 -3.76 -8.22
N ARG A 28 -5.51 -2.51 -8.22
CA ARG A 28 -4.11 -2.13 -8.33
C ARG A 28 -3.74 -1.23 -7.16
N ILE A 29 -2.49 -1.30 -6.75
CA ILE A 29 -1.91 -0.35 -5.79
C ILE A 29 -1.07 0.62 -6.58
N THR A 30 -1.18 1.91 -6.24
CA THR A 30 -0.37 2.94 -6.90
C THR A 30 1.07 2.85 -6.43
N THR A 31 2.03 2.97 -7.34
CA THR A 31 3.46 3.00 -6.99
C THR A 31 3.78 4.20 -6.10
N ALA A 32 3.13 5.34 -6.34
CA ALA A 32 3.25 6.54 -5.52
C ALA A 32 2.94 6.26 -4.03
N SER A 33 1.80 5.60 -3.73
CA SER A 33 1.46 5.29 -2.33
C SER A 33 2.45 4.34 -1.66
N LEU A 34 3.01 3.39 -2.42
CA LEU A 34 4.07 2.51 -1.90
C LEU A 34 5.37 3.28 -1.62
N HIS A 35 5.74 4.22 -2.48
CA HIS A 35 6.90 5.09 -2.24
C HIS A 35 6.71 5.96 -0.99
N ASP A 36 5.53 6.54 -0.81
CA ASP A 36 5.23 7.36 0.36
C ASP A 36 5.22 6.54 1.65
N LEU A 37 4.67 5.32 1.61
CA LEU A 37 4.74 4.39 2.74
C LEU A 37 6.20 4.13 3.15
N ILE A 38 7.07 3.79 2.19
CA ILE A 38 8.48 3.52 2.47
C ILE A 38 9.18 4.76 3.04
N ARG A 39 8.88 5.95 2.49
CA ARG A 39 9.43 7.22 2.97
C ARG A 39 9.07 7.45 4.44
N ARG A 40 7.79 7.33 4.82
CA ARG A 40 7.34 7.48 6.21
C ARG A 40 8.02 6.49 7.15
N GLN A 41 8.14 5.24 6.73
CA GLN A 41 8.80 4.20 7.55
C GLN A 41 10.30 4.45 7.73
N ARG A 42 10.97 5.12 6.79
CA ARG A 42 12.37 5.53 6.95
C ARG A 42 12.53 6.76 7.84
N GLU A 43 11.57 7.66 7.84
CA GLU A 43 11.57 8.86 8.70
C GLU A 43 11.19 8.54 10.16
N ALA A 44 10.45 7.45 10.39
CA ALA A 44 10.02 7.01 11.71
C ALA A 44 11.04 6.13 12.46
N GLY A 45 12.15 5.75 11.81
CA GLY A 45 13.25 4.96 12.41
C GLY A 45 14.47 5.80 12.67
#